data_AF-A0A2N2C0D9-F1
#
_entry.id   AF-A0A2N2C0D9-F1
#
_cell.length_a   1.000
_cell.length_b   1.000
_cell.length_c   1.000
_cell.angle_alpha   90.00
_cell.angle_beta   90.00
_cell.angle_gamma   90.00
#
_symmetry.space_group_name_H-M   'P 1'
#
loop_
_entity.id
_entity.type
_entity.pdbx_description
1 polymer ?
#
loop_
_entity_poly.entity_id
_entity_poly.type
_entity_poly.pdbx_seq_one_letter_code
_entity_poly.pdbx_strand_id
1 'polypeptide(L)'
;FDKVIGNEETEIMLKLKKGYYLCKLEEYERAIEVFESIASQSFSEKKYAYFLIAQSNRKYAYKLGSIYFSKEYINKEKNQLWYDYFSNHSTQLLESLPLQEQEKYKSMFDFGNNEIYKLSSEVYLLAQKLIDDTGKNTVYFGESTFDKISRKIIEIERYAKENYLIDDSFKEHHDIIRNSITSLLIRYTSKNFKRVREGFFDGLSMPVSNETFSDLHFHFMVNYLKKDDITSIHQINSFTEIEFENIDHIDEYILRFIRPVTDDFFLSKYPRLLRAIGPKISILLILLRFIDIKESTLIILLNELFKKESFYFDISYIVLLIDKQKSIFNKVSLNVQKVLARKLCKFIDEDIYCLESGTKLNMNTRYGYPYYHLIDYIEEPSTLSEYGFRDKVESLFELVDQSCINRVLHLADKTDIELKQKINNRLIMLANEENVFELVLNMCTYEYDCSRLNKLFIDHLRVYIASERTRKLQENTSPKDVRYSKLLQATRYYLGGALQNISLTEFTGLNDQIDFMIDPEQFNYSLFQVEWIFSSSKHELESLANLNNVSKSIKQKIINSLMTNNYNSHDELRLYEILNKYFSR
;
A
#
# COMPACT_ATOMS: atom_id res chain seq x y z
N PHE A 1 -35.57 -2.15 -1.34
CA PHE A 1 -35.66 -3.06 -2.50
C PHE A 1 -35.78 -4.46 -1.98
N ASP A 2 -36.81 -5.16 -2.43
CA ASP A 2 -37.13 -6.50 -1.92
C ASP A 2 -36.50 -7.56 -2.80
N LYS A 3 -36.11 -8.67 -2.15
CA LYS A 3 -35.61 -9.86 -2.81
C LYS A 3 -36.68 -10.43 -3.74
N VAL A 4 -36.28 -10.78 -4.96
CA VAL A 4 -37.22 -11.17 -6.03
C VAL A 4 -37.43 -12.68 -6.08
N ILE A 5 -36.45 -13.43 -5.60
CA ILE A 5 -36.51 -14.88 -5.46
C ILE A 5 -37.05 -15.22 -4.06
N GLY A 6 -37.94 -16.21 -3.95
CA GLY A 6 -38.47 -16.69 -2.67
C GLY A 6 -37.40 -17.14 -1.67
N ASN A 7 -37.78 -17.27 -0.39
CA ASN A 7 -36.86 -17.65 0.69
C ASN A 7 -36.65 -19.15 0.85
N GLU A 8 -37.41 -19.99 0.14
CA GLU A 8 -37.26 -21.44 0.19
C GLU A 8 -36.03 -21.90 -0.61
N GLU A 9 -35.17 -22.69 0.04
CA GLU A 9 -33.97 -23.25 -0.57
C GLU A 9 -34.37 -24.38 -1.53
N THR A 10 -34.45 -24.05 -2.82
CA THR A 10 -34.77 -25.00 -3.90
C THR A 10 -33.50 -25.48 -4.61
N GLU A 11 -33.58 -26.61 -5.30
CA GLU A 11 -32.48 -27.11 -6.15
C GLU A 11 -32.01 -26.04 -7.17
N ILE A 12 -32.95 -25.28 -7.74
CA ILE A 12 -32.67 -24.19 -8.68
C ILE A 12 -31.89 -23.06 -7.98
N MET A 13 -32.26 -22.69 -6.75
CA MET A 13 -31.53 -21.68 -5.97
C MET A 13 -30.09 -22.14 -5.66
N LEU A 14 -29.89 -23.42 -5.32
CA LEU A 14 -28.56 -23.97 -5.09
C LEU A 14 -27.69 -23.94 -6.36
N LYS A 15 -28.27 -24.29 -7.52
CA LYS A 15 -27.59 -24.15 -8.82
C LYS A 15 -27.26 -22.68 -9.12
N LEU A 16 -28.18 -21.76 -8.86
CA LEU A 16 -27.97 -20.33 -9.09
C LEU A 16 -26.82 -19.80 -8.24
N LYS A 17 -26.80 -20.13 -6.95
CA LYS A 17 -25.71 -19.80 -6.02
C LYS A 17 -24.38 -20.37 -6.50
N LYS A 18 -24.36 -21.62 -6.98
CA LYS A 18 -23.17 -22.26 -7.57
C LYS A 18 -22.66 -21.48 -8.79
N GLY A 19 -23.55 -21.13 -9.74
CA GLY A 19 -23.18 -20.34 -10.93
C GLY A 19 -22.60 -18.97 -10.56
N TYR A 20 -23.23 -18.28 -9.63
CA TYR A 20 -22.76 -16.99 -9.10
C TYR A 20 -21.34 -17.07 -8.53
N TYR A 21 -21.06 -18.05 -7.65
CA TYR A 21 -19.72 -18.20 -7.09
C TYR A 21 -18.68 -18.67 -8.10
N LEU A 22 -19.05 -19.48 -9.10
CA LEU A 22 -18.14 -19.83 -10.20
C LEU A 22 -17.69 -18.57 -10.96
N CYS A 23 -18.59 -17.60 -11.20
CA CYS A 23 -18.19 -16.31 -11.77
C CYS A 23 -17.23 -15.53 -10.89
N LYS A 24 -17.49 -15.45 -9.57
CA LYS A 24 -16.58 -14.78 -8.61
C LYS A 24 -15.20 -15.46 -8.52
N LEU A 25 -15.09 -16.72 -8.95
CA LEU A 25 -13.85 -17.50 -9.05
C LEU A 25 -13.20 -17.45 -10.45
N GLU A 26 -13.74 -16.66 -11.39
CA GLU A 26 -13.32 -16.61 -12.80
C GLU A 26 -13.46 -17.94 -13.58
N GLU A 27 -14.33 -18.83 -13.10
CA GLU A 27 -14.69 -20.11 -13.75
C GLU A 27 -15.89 -19.90 -14.71
N TYR A 28 -15.75 -18.91 -15.61
CA TYR A 28 -16.86 -18.40 -16.42
C TYR A 28 -17.53 -19.44 -17.32
N GLU A 29 -16.76 -20.36 -17.91
CA GLU A 29 -17.29 -21.42 -18.77
C GLU A 29 -18.26 -22.33 -18.02
N ARG A 30 -17.85 -22.84 -16.86
CA ARG A 30 -18.68 -23.67 -15.99
C ARG A 30 -19.87 -22.89 -15.44
N ALA A 31 -19.70 -21.60 -15.19
CA ALA A 31 -20.82 -20.75 -14.77
C ALA A 31 -21.87 -20.62 -15.87
N ILE A 32 -21.47 -20.42 -17.12
CA ILE A 32 -22.36 -20.33 -18.29
C ILE A 32 -23.18 -21.61 -18.45
N GLU A 33 -22.54 -22.78 -18.34
CA GLU A 33 -23.24 -24.08 -18.39
C GLU A 33 -24.27 -24.23 -17.28
N VAL A 34 -23.92 -23.82 -16.05
CA VAL A 34 -24.84 -23.86 -14.90
C VAL A 34 -26.03 -22.94 -15.15
N PHE A 35 -25.80 -21.71 -15.62
CA PHE A 35 -26.89 -20.78 -15.92
C PHE A 35 -27.78 -21.25 -17.08
N GLU A 36 -27.22 -21.90 -18.10
CA GLU A 36 -27.98 -22.52 -19.18
C GLU A 36 -28.92 -23.64 -18.67
N SER A 37 -28.40 -24.50 -17.80
CA SER A 37 -29.19 -25.55 -17.17
C SER A 37 -30.34 -24.96 -16.34
N ILE A 38 -30.07 -23.91 -15.57
CA ILE A 38 -31.09 -23.20 -14.77
C ILE A 38 -32.13 -22.58 -15.69
N ALA A 39 -31.73 -21.89 -16.76
CA ALA A 39 -32.66 -21.24 -17.67
C ALA A 39 -33.61 -22.26 -18.31
N SER A 40 -33.07 -23.37 -18.82
CA SER A 40 -33.86 -24.44 -19.45
C SER A 40 -34.85 -25.08 -18.46
N GLN A 41 -34.40 -25.41 -17.25
CA GLN A 41 -35.24 -25.99 -16.20
C GLN A 41 -36.30 -25.00 -15.70
N SER A 42 -35.93 -23.74 -15.49
CA SER A 42 -36.84 -22.72 -14.95
C SER A 42 -37.92 -22.35 -15.95
N PHE A 43 -37.61 -22.34 -17.25
CA PHE A 43 -38.59 -22.07 -18.29
C PHE A 43 -39.63 -23.19 -18.38
N SER A 44 -39.21 -24.46 -18.34
CA SER A 44 -40.14 -25.61 -18.38
C SER A 44 -41.03 -25.69 -17.14
N GLU A 45 -40.49 -25.33 -15.96
CA GLU A 45 -41.22 -25.27 -14.69
C GLU A 45 -42.02 -23.97 -14.50
N LYS A 46 -42.07 -23.07 -15.50
CA LYS A 46 -42.72 -21.75 -15.45
C LYS A 46 -42.24 -20.84 -14.31
N LYS A 47 -41.00 -21.04 -13.86
CA LYS A 47 -40.30 -20.25 -12.84
C LYS A 47 -39.55 -19.08 -13.48
N TYR A 48 -40.29 -18.17 -14.09
CA TYR A 48 -39.73 -17.14 -14.99
C TYR A 48 -38.74 -16.17 -14.33
N ALA A 49 -38.85 -15.88 -13.03
CA ALA A 49 -37.87 -15.08 -12.30
C ALA A 49 -36.47 -15.73 -12.30
N TYR A 50 -36.38 -17.03 -12.04
CA TYR A 50 -35.11 -17.77 -12.09
C TYR A 50 -34.55 -17.86 -13.51
N PHE A 51 -35.43 -18.03 -14.51
CA PHE A 51 -35.05 -17.99 -15.92
C PHE A 51 -34.39 -16.65 -16.28
N LEU A 52 -35.03 -15.54 -15.92
CA LEU A 52 -34.54 -14.18 -16.20
C LEU A 52 -33.20 -13.89 -15.54
N ILE A 53 -33.07 -14.21 -14.25
CA ILE A 53 -31.83 -14.03 -13.51
C ILE A 53 -30.70 -14.88 -14.12
N ALA A 54 -30.98 -16.15 -14.45
CA ALA A 54 -29.99 -17.02 -15.06
C ALA A 54 -29.55 -16.51 -16.44
N GLN A 55 -30.48 -16.04 -17.28
CA GLN A 55 -30.13 -15.48 -18.60
C GLN A 55 -29.32 -14.19 -18.49
N SER A 56 -29.69 -13.30 -17.55
CA SER A 56 -28.93 -12.09 -17.26
C SER A 56 -27.50 -12.42 -16.82
N ASN A 57 -27.37 -13.30 -15.83
CA ASN A 57 -26.06 -13.76 -15.36
C ASN A 57 -25.25 -14.48 -16.43
N ARG A 58 -25.88 -15.33 -17.26
CA ARG A 58 -25.22 -16.02 -18.38
C ARG A 58 -24.62 -15.02 -19.37
N LYS A 59 -25.38 -13.99 -19.74
CA LYS A 59 -24.91 -12.88 -20.58
C LYS A 59 -23.68 -12.18 -19.97
N TYR A 60 -23.70 -11.90 -18.67
CA TYR A 60 -22.58 -11.22 -18.00
C TYR A 60 -21.36 -12.12 -17.79
N ALA A 61 -21.56 -13.38 -17.42
CA ALA A 61 -20.50 -14.37 -17.34
C ALA A 61 -19.77 -14.53 -18.68
N TYR A 62 -20.53 -14.49 -19.79
CA TYR A 62 -19.97 -14.50 -21.13
C TYR A 62 -19.14 -13.24 -21.42
N LYS A 63 -19.69 -12.05 -21.14
CA LYS A 63 -18.98 -10.77 -21.31
C LYS A 63 -17.66 -10.76 -20.53
N LEU A 64 -17.67 -11.14 -19.26
CA LEU A 64 -16.48 -11.21 -18.42
C LEU A 64 -15.50 -12.26 -18.96
N GLY A 65 -15.97 -13.47 -19.24
CA GLY A 65 -15.15 -14.52 -19.86
C GLY A 65 -14.45 -14.04 -21.13
N SER A 66 -15.15 -13.35 -22.03
CA SER A 66 -14.58 -12.85 -23.29
C SER A 66 -13.41 -11.87 -23.13
N ILE A 67 -13.33 -11.18 -21.99
CA ILE A 67 -12.22 -10.27 -21.63
C ILE A 67 -11.01 -11.09 -21.14
N TYR A 68 -11.25 -12.20 -20.46
CA TYR A 68 -10.22 -12.98 -19.74
C TYR A 68 -9.75 -14.25 -20.45
N PHE A 69 -10.52 -14.80 -21.39
CA PHE A 69 -10.05 -15.88 -22.25
C PHE A 69 -8.95 -15.34 -23.17
N SER A 70 -7.83 -16.05 -23.22
CA SER A 70 -6.65 -15.73 -24.03
C SER A 70 -6.99 -15.53 -25.52
N LYS A 71 -6.01 -15.06 -26.30
CA LYS A 71 -6.05 -14.92 -27.77
C LYS A 71 -6.69 -16.09 -28.53
N GLU A 72 -6.77 -17.29 -27.96
CA GLU A 72 -7.36 -18.50 -28.55
C GLU A 72 -8.91 -18.44 -28.68
N TYR A 73 -9.59 -17.61 -27.89
CA TYR A 73 -11.05 -17.39 -27.99
C TYR A 73 -11.43 -16.04 -28.64
N ILE A 74 -10.44 -15.26 -29.09
CA ILE A 74 -10.68 -13.99 -29.78
C ILE A 74 -11.08 -14.28 -31.22
N ASN A 75 -12.29 -14.78 -31.42
CA ASN A 75 -13.02 -14.40 -32.60
C ASN A 75 -14.04 -13.34 -32.17
N LYS A 76 -13.66 -12.07 -32.30
CA LYS A 76 -14.51 -10.92 -31.93
C LYS A 76 -15.90 -11.02 -32.58
N GLU A 77 -15.99 -11.51 -33.81
CA GLU A 77 -17.28 -11.72 -34.49
C GLU A 77 -18.09 -12.83 -33.82
N LYS A 78 -17.48 -13.98 -33.50
CA LYS A 78 -18.14 -15.05 -32.75
C LYS A 78 -18.64 -14.53 -31.39
N ASN A 79 -17.81 -13.76 -30.69
CA ASN A 79 -18.16 -13.21 -29.37
C ASN A 79 -19.30 -12.18 -29.45
N GLN A 80 -19.31 -11.33 -30.49
CA GLN A 80 -20.41 -10.42 -30.76
C GLN A 80 -21.70 -11.20 -31.09
N LEU A 81 -21.62 -12.22 -31.96
CA LEU A 81 -22.75 -13.06 -32.34
C LEU A 81 -23.37 -13.80 -31.16
N TRP A 82 -22.56 -14.33 -30.24
CA TRP A 82 -23.06 -14.96 -29.01
C TRP A 82 -23.70 -13.93 -28.06
N TYR A 83 -23.08 -12.76 -27.88
CA TYR A 83 -23.67 -11.70 -27.06
C TYR A 83 -25.01 -11.20 -27.61
N ASP A 84 -25.10 -11.03 -28.93
CA ASP A 84 -26.31 -10.64 -29.64
C ASP A 84 -27.36 -11.77 -29.57
N TYR A 85 -26.94 -13.03 -29.71
CA TYR A 85 -27.79 -14.20 -29.50
C TYR A 85 -28.40 -14.19 -28.09
N PHE A 86 -27.60 -14.06 -27.04
CA PHE A 86 -28.11 -14.07 -25.66
C PHE A 86 -29.00 -12.86 -25.32
N SER A 87 -28.72 -11.69 -25.91
CA SER A 87 -29.52 -10.47 -25.72
C SER A 87 -30.86 -10.53 -26.45
N ASN A 88 -30.91 -11.13 -27.65
CA ASN A 88 -32.13 -11.20 -28.44
C ASN A 88 -33.01 -12.39 -28.02
N HIS A 89 -32.43 -13.52 -27.62
CA HIS A 89 -33.20 -14.73 -27.29
C HIS A 89 -34.04 -14.58 -26.02
N SER A 90 -33.52 -13.89 -25.00
CA SER A 90 -34.23 -13.64 -23.73
C SER A 90 -35.45 -12.73 -23.92
N THR A 91 -35.29 -11.69 -24.73
CA THR A 91 -36.35 -10.75 -25.17
C THR A 91 -37.46 -11.48 -25.94
N GLN A 92 -37.09 -12.28 -26.95
CA GLN A 92 -38.02 -13.01 -27.82
C GLN A 92 -38.80 -14.11 -27.07
N LEU A 93 -38.15 -14.84 -26.16
CA LEU A 93 -38.80 -15.88 -25.35
C LEU A 93 -39.85 -15.30 -24.40
N LEU A 94 -39.69 -14.06 -23.95
CA LEU A 94 -40.65 -13.41 -23.04
C LEU A 94 -41.82 -12.76 -23.76
N GLU A 95 -41.57 -12.16 -24.94
CA GLU A 95 -42.64 -11.73 -25.86
C GLU A 95 -43.53 -12.90 -26.30
N SER A 96 -43.04 -14.14 -26.21
CA SER A 96 -43.84 -15.35 -26.45
C SER A 96 -44.72 -15.78 -25.27
N LEU A 97 -44.56 -15.20 -24.07
CA LEU A 97 -45.39 -15.50 -22.90
C LEU A 97 -46.76 -14.81 -22.99
N PRO A 98 -47.79 -15.30 -22.26
CA PRO A 98 -49.07 -14.59 -22.14
C PRO A 98 -48.90 -13.16 -21.60
N LEU A 99 -49.73 -12.22 -22.07
CA LEU A 99 -49.70 -10.80 -21.69
C LEU A 99 -49.63 -10.55 -20.17
N GLN A 100 -50.35 -11.34 -19.37
CA GLN A 100 -50.35 -11.24 -17.90
C GLN A 100 -48.99 -11.56 -17.28
N GLU A 101 -48.26 -12.53 -17.82
CA GLU A 101 -46.91 -12.87 -17.37
C GLU A 101 -45.89 -11.84 -17.88
N GLN A 102 -46.09 -11.30 -19.09
CA GLN A 102 -45.26 -10.19 -19.61
C GLN A 102 -45.35 -8.95 -18.71
N GLU A 103 -46.56 -8.54 -18.32
CA GLU A 103 -46.75 -7.40 -17.42
C GLU A 103 -46.13 -7.63 -16.04
N LYS A 104 -46.28 -8.86 -15.50
CA LYS A 104 -45.74 -9.24 -14.19
C LYS A 104 -44.21 -9.17 -14.13
N TYR A 105 -43.52 -9.53 -15.20
CA TYR A 105 -42.05 -9.57 -15.24
C TYR A 105 -41.41 -8.43 -16.04
N LYS A 106 -42.19 -7.41 -16.43
CA LYS A 106 -41.72 -6.28 -17.25
C LYS A 106 -40.57 -5.50 -16.63
N SER A 107 -40.56 -5.32 -15.30
CA SER A 107 -39.43 -4.68 -14.59
C SER A 107 -38.17 -5.56 -14.58
N MET A 108 -38.32 -6.87 -14.77
CA MET A 108 -37.21 -7.84 -14.79
C MET A 108 -36.59 -8.04 -16.17
N PHE A 109 -37.07 -7.32 -17.18
CA PHE A 109 -36.52 -7.34 -18.53
C PHE A 109 -35.08 -6.80 -18.60
N ASP A 110 -34.74 -5.91 -17.66
CA ASP A 110 -33.44 -5.26 -17.53
C ASP A 110 -32.94 -5.34 -16.07
N PHE A 111 -33.21 -6.50 -15.44
CA PHE A 111 -33.13 -6.76 -13.99
C PHE A 111 -31.81 -6.32 -13.31
N GLY A 112 -30.72 -6.24 -14.07
CA GLY A 112 -29.43 -5.73 -13.59
C GLY A 112 -29.06 -4.32 -14.04
N ASN A 113 -29.59 -3.81 -15.17
CA ASN A 113 -29.25 -2.48 -15.69
C ASN A 113 -30.09 -1.40 -15.04
N ASN A 114 -31.42 -1.40 -15.21
CA ASN A 114 -32.22 -0.20 -14.91
C ASN A 114 -32.36 0.09 -13.42
N GLU A 115 -32.55 -0.93 -12.58
CA GLU A 115 -32.74 -0.75 -11.14
C GLU A 115 -31.44 -0.33 -10.45
N ILE A 116 -30.34 -1.06 -10.72
CA ILE A 116 -29.01 -0.76 -10.17
C ILE A 116 -28.52 0.60 -10.71
N TYR A 117 -28.73 0.90 -11.99
CA TYR A 117 -28.33 2.18 -12.58
C TYR A 117 -29.10 3.36 -11.98
N LYS A 118 -30.41 3.24 -11.81
CA LYS A 118 -31.23 4.28 -11.16
C LYS A 118 -30.73 4.56 -9.75
N LEU A 119 -30.52 3.52 -8.95
CA LEU A 119 -30.01 3.65 -7.59
C LEU A 119 -28.61 4.24 -7.56
N SER A 120 -27.73 3.76 -8.43
CA SER A 120 -26.36 4.23 -8.51
C SER A 120 -26.30 5.72 -8.92
N SER A 121 -27.17 6.17 -9.82
CA SER A 121 -27.25 7.59 -10.23
C SER A 121 -27.63 8.51 -9.06
N GLU A 122 -28.56 8.08 -8.21
CA GLU A 122 -28.92 8.84 -7.01
C GLU A 122 -27.77 8.92 -6.00
N VAL A 123 -27.01 7.84 -5.82
CA VAL A 123 -25.85 7.81 -4.92
C VAL A 123 -24.73 8.70 -5.46
N TYR A 124 -24.49 8.69 -6.77
CA TYR A 124 -23.48 9.53 -7.41
C TYR A 124 -23.71 11.03 -7.15
N LEU A 125 -24.95 11.50 -7.31
CA LEU A 125 -25.31 12.89 -7.03
C LEU A 125 -25.12 13.26 -5.54
N LEU A 126 -25.41 12.32 -4.63
CA LEU A 126 -25.16 12.53 -3.20
C LEU A 126 -23.66 12.60 -2.89
N ALA A 127 -22.84 11.75 -3.51
CA ALA A 127 -21.40 11.74 -3.33
C ALA A 127 -20.74 13.05 -3.79
N GLN A 128 -21.16 13.59 -4.95
CA GLN A 128 -20.71 14.91 -5.42
C GLN A 128 -21.05 16.01 -4.40
N LYS A 129 -22.30 16.01 -3.90
CA LYS A 129 -22.73 16.97 -2.88
C LYS A 129 -21.92 16.87 -1.59
N LEU A 130 -21.54 15.65 -1.18
CA LEU A 130 -20.70 15.45 0.02
C LEU A 130 -19.33 16.11 -0.13
N ILE A 131 -18.70 15.98 -1.30
CA ILE A 131 -17.41 16.62 -1.59
C ILE A 131 -17.55 18.14 -1.52
N ASP A 132 -18.57 18.71 -2.17
CA ASP A 132 -18.84 20.16 -2.14
C ASP A 132 -19.07 20.72 -0.73
N ASP A 133 -19.66 19.90 0.15
CA ASP A 133 -19.90 20.22 1.55
C ASP A 133 -18.68 19.96 2.46
N THR A 134 -17.63 19.30 1.96
CA THR A 134 -16.46 18.91 2.78
C THR A 134 -15.70 20.11 3.33
N GLY A 135 -15.73 21.24 2.61
CA GLY A 135 -15.16 22.52 3.03
C GLY A 135 -16.00 23.33 4.02
N LYS A 136 -17.29 23.02 4.18
CA LYS A 136 -18.26 23.81 4.95
C LYS A 136 -18.55 23.14 6.30
N ASN A 137 -18.65 23.94 7.37
CA ASN A 137 -19.14 23.48 8.68
C ASN A 137 -20.67 23.35 8.64
N THR A 138 -21.15 22.40 7.86
CA THR A 138 -22.59 22.11 7.69
C THR A 138 -23.12 21.32 8.88
N VAL A 139 -24.09 21.90 9.59
CA VAL A 139 -24.89 21.23 10.62
C VAL A 139 -26.08 20.55 9.93
N TYR A 140 -26.23 19.23 10.13
CA TYR A 140 -27.33 18.46 9.55
C TYR A 140 -28.49 18.37 10.56
N PHE A 141 -29.70 18.72 10.12
CA PHE A 141 -30.94 18.39 10.82
C PHE A 141 -31.52 17.10 10.19
N GLY A 142 -31.36 15.95 10.85
CA GLY A 142 -31.76 14.62 10.36
C GLY A 142 -30.58 13.73 9.94
N GLU A 143 -30.85 12.70 9.13
CA GLU A 143 -29.82 11.77 8.61
C GLU A 143 -28.78 12.53 7.76
N SER A 144 -27.50 12.35 8.08
CA SER A 144 -26.39 13.04 7.42
C SER A 144 -26.23 12.58 5.97
N THR A 145 -25.56 13.39 5.12
CA THR A 145 -25.26 12.96 3.74
C THR A 145 -24.33 11.74 3.73
N PHE A 146 -23.44 11.62 4.72
CA PHE A 146 -22.58 10.46 4.93
C PHE A 146 -23.43 9.19 5.12
N ASP A 147 -24.32 9.19 6.11
CA ASP A 147 -25.17 8.04 6.45
C ASP A 147 -26.10 7.65 5.29
N LYS A 148 -26.63 8.65 4.57
CA LYS A 148 -27.47 8.42 3.37
C LYS A 148 -26.73 7.67 2.28
N ILE A 149 -25.49 8.07 1.99
CA ILE A 149 -24.65 7.41 0.99
C ILE A 149 -24.36 5.98 1.46
N SER A 150 -23.90 5.82 2.71
CA SER A 150 -23.61 4.53 3.32
C SER A 150 -24.78 3.55 3.22
N ARG A 151 -25.97 3.97 3.65
CA ARG A 151 -27.19 3.15 3.58
C ARG A 151 -27.55 2.77 2.15
N LYS A 152 -27.49 3.71 1.20
CA LYS A 152 -27.84 3.42 -0.19
C LYS A 152 -26.85 2.46 -0.86
N ILE A 153 -25.54 2.58 -0.62
CA ILE A 153 -24.55 1.63 -1.14
C ILE A 153 -24.85 0.22 -0.60
N ILE A 154 -25.14 0.11 0.70
CA ILE A 154 -25.50 -1.18 1.33
C ILE A 154 -26.78 -1.75 0.71
N GLU A 155 -27.80 -0.94 0.47
CA GLU A 155 -29.05 -1.38 -0.18
C GLU A 155 -28.80 -1.93 -1.60
N ILE A 156 -27.96 -1.27 -2.39
CA ILE A 156 -27.61 -1.72 -3.75
C ILE A 156 -26.87 -3.06 -3.69
N GLU A 157 -25.85 -3.15 -2.84
CA GLU A 157 -25.03 -4.35 -2.70
C GLU A 157 -25.86 -5.55 -2.20
N ARG A 158 -26.71 -5.31 -1.19
CA ARG A 158 -27.61 -6.33 -0.65
C ARG A 158 -28.55 -6.83 -1.73
N TYR A 159 -29.13 -5.92 -2.52
CA TYR A 159 -30.00 -6.29 -3.63
C TYR A 159 -29.29 -7.17 -4.67
N ALA A 160 -28.06 -6.82 -5.07
CA ALA A 160 -27.28 -7.62 -6.00
C ALA A 160 -26.97 -9.03 -5.43
N LYS A 161 -26.52 -9.11 -4.17
CA LYS A 161 -26.16 -10.37 -3.51
C LYS A 161 -27.35 -11.28 -3.23
N GLU A 162 -28.46 -10.75 -2.71
CA GLU A 162 -29.66 -11.54 -2.38
C GLU A 162 -30.33 -12.15 -3.61
N ASN A 163 -30.15 -11.53 -4.78
CA ASN A 163 -30.63 -12.02 -6.06
C ASN A 163 -29.55 -12.75 -6.89
N TYR A 164 -28.35 -12.96 -6.34
CA TYR A 164 -27.22 -13.62 -7.00
C TYR A 164 -26.85 -13.00 -8.36
N LEU A 165 -26.92 -11.67 -8.49
CA LEU A 165 -26.63 -10.96 -9.73
C LEU A 165 -25.12 -10.73 -9.90
N ILE A 166 -24.63 -10.97 -11.13
CA ILE A 166 -23.24 -10.67 -11.49
C ILE A 166 -23.11 -9.17 -11.80
N ASP A 167 -22.79 -8.42 -10.77
CA ASP A 167 -22.60 -6.96 -10.75
C ASP A 167 -21.22 -6.51 -11.29
N ASP A 168 -20.23 -7.40 -11.29
CA ASP A 168 -18.84 -7.10 -11.70
C ASP A 168 -18.66 -6.62 -13.15
N SER A 169 -19.71 -6.71 -13.97
CA SER A 169 -19.68 -6.35 -15.38
C SER A 169 -20.29 -4.98 -15.72
N PHE A 170 -20.90 -4.33 -14.73
CA PHE A 170 -21.41 -2.96 -14.80
C PHE A 170 -20.32 -2.03 -14.30
N LYS A 171 -19.48 -1.56 -15.22
CA LYS A 171 -18.37 -0.66 -14.88
C LYS A 171 -18.88 0.59 -14.16
N GLU A 172 -20.03 1.10 -14.58
CA GLU A 172 -20.71 2.26 -13.99
C GLU A 172 -21.09 2.01 -12.53
N HIS A 173 -21.59 0.83 -12.19
CA HIS A 173 -21.92 0.47 -10.81
C HIS A 173 -20.66 0.43 -9.93
N HIS A 174 -19.62 -0.27 -10.40
CA HIS A 174 -18.32 -0.34 -9.72
C HIS A 174 -17.72 1.05 -9.51
N ASP A 175 -17.70 1.89 -10.55
CA ASP A 175 -17.18 3.24 -10.50
C ASP A 175 -18.02 4.12 -9.54
N ILE A 176 -19.33 3.93 -9.45
CA ILE A 176 -20.20 4.68 -8.53
C ILE A 176 -19.95 4.28 -7.09
N ILE A 177 -19.90 2.98 -6.76
CA ILE A 177 -19.56 2.54 -5.39
C ILE A 177 -18.17 3.07 -5.02
N ARG A 178 -17.18 2.89 -5.89
CA ARG A 178 -15.81 3.38 -5.69
C ARG A 178 -15.79 4.88 -5.43
N ASN A 179 -16.41 5.69 -6.28
CA ASN A 179 -16.48 7.15 -6.11
C ASN A 179 -17.14 7.54 -4.80
N SER A 180 -18.17 6.80 -4.38
CA SER A 180 -18.90 7.08 -3.15
C SER A 180 -18.05 6.77 -1.92
N ILE A 181 -17.37 5.62 -1.89
CA ILE A 181 -16.43 5.26 -0.81
C ILE A 181 -15.26 6.25 -0.75
N THR A 182 -14.69 6.63 -1.91
CA THR A 182 -13.66 7.67 -2.01
C THR A 182 -14.16 8.99 -1.42
N SER A 183 -15.40 9.40 -1.73
CA SER A 183 -15.99 10.64 -1.20
C SER A 183 -16.17 10.59 0.32
N LEU A 184 -16.63 9.46 0.85
CA LEU A 184 -16.75 9.24 2.30
C LEU A 184 -15.38 9.33 2.99
N LEU A 185 -14.35 8.70 2.42
CA LEU A 185 -12.98 8.77 2.94
C LEU A 185 -12.40 10.18 2.89
N ILE A 186 -12.62 10.93 1.81
CA ILE A 186 -12.17 12.33 1.70
C ILE A 186 -12.85 13.18 2.78
N ARG A 187 -14.16 13.02 3.00
CA ARG A 187 -14.90 13.74 4.04
C ARG A 187 -14.34 13.42 5.44
N TYR A 188 -14.19 12.13 5.74
CA TYR A 188 -13.66 11.65 7.03
C TYR A 188 -12.26 12.21 7.30
N THR A 189 -11.34 12.04 6.35
CA THR A 189 -9.94 12.46 6.50
C THR A 189 -9.79 13.98 6.57
N SER A 190 -10.58 14.75 5.79
CA SER A 190 -10.54 16.22 5.83
C SER A 190 -10.98 16.77 7.20
N LYS A 191 -12.01 16.15 7.81
CA LYS A 191 -12.48 16.54 9.14
C LYS A 191 -11.43 16.24 10.21
N ASN A 192 -10.83 15.04 10.18
CA ASN A 192 -9.80 14.68 11.14
C ASN A 192 -8.53 15.53 10.98
N PHE A 193 -8.14 15.85 9.74
CA PHE A 193 -7.04 16.78 9.48
C PHE A 193 -7.30 18.17 10.06
N LYS A 194 -8.51 18.72 9.85
CA LYS A 194 -8.91 20.01 10.45
C LYS A 194 -8.87 19.97 11.98
N ARG A 195 -9.37 18.89 12.61
CA ARG A 195 -9.31 18.72 14.07
C ARG A 195 -7.88 18.76 14.60
N VAL A 196 -6.95 18.06 13.94
CA VAL A 196 -5.53 18.09 14.30
C VAL A 196 -5.00 19.53 14.21
N ARG A 197 -5.22 20.21 13.07
CA ARG A 197 -4.76 21.59 12.85
C ARG A 197 -5.35 22.59 13.84
N GLU A 198 -6.65 22.51 14.13
CA GLU A 198 -7.33 23.41 15.06
C GLU A 198 -6.90 23.16 16.50
N GLY A 199 -6.76 21.88 16.92
CA GLY A 199 -6.21 21.53 18.23
C GLY A 199 -4.75 21.97 18.43
N PHE A 200 -4.00 22.20 17.34
CA PHE A 200 -2.67 22.80 17.37
C PHE A 200 -2.67 24.32 17.65
N PHE A 201 -3.76 25.04 17.35
CA PHE A 201 -3.81 26.50 17.45
C PHE A 201 -4.86 27.06 18.43
N ASP A 202 -5.91 26.33 18.82
CA ASP A 202 -6.87 26.77 19.84
C ASP A 202 -7.68 25.63 20.50
N GLY A 203 -7.87 25.73 21.83
CA GLY A 203 -8.52 24.74 22.70
C GLY A 203 -10.05 24.71 22.70
N LEU A 204 -10.71 24.87 21.55
CA LEU A 204 -12.17 24.83 21.43
C LEU A 204 -12.61 23.79 20.39
N SER A 205 -12.72 22.53 20.81
CA SER A 205 -13.31 21.48 19.98
C SER A 205 -14.85 21.61 19.98
N MET A 206 -15.43 22.02 18.86
CA MET A 206 -16.88 21.89 18.64
C MET A 206 -17.24 20.41 18.39
N PRO A 207 -18.35 19.90 18.93
CA PRO A 207 -18.79 18.52 18.72
C PRO A 207 -19.33 18.38 17.29
N VAL A 208 -18.49 17.87 16.39
CA VAL A 208 -18.89 17.46 15.04
C VAL A 208 -19.28 15.99 15.10
N SER A 209 -20.39 15.61 14.45
CA SER A 209 -20.89 14.23 14.35
C SER A 209 -19.78 13.20 14.15
N ASN A 210 -19.79 12.14 14.95
CA ASN A 210 -18.88 11.00 14.81
C ASN A 210 -19.29 10.19 13.57
N GLU A 211 -18.81 10.60 12.40
CA GLU A 211 -18.87 9.76 11.20
C GLU A 211 -17.91 8.60 11.40
N THR A 212 -18.44 7.39 11.52
CA THR A 212 -17.68 6.14 11.74
C THR A 212 -17.91 5.19 10.56
N PHE A 213 -16.88 4.41 10.23
CA PHE A 213 -17.02 3.33 9.26
C PHE A 213 -17.44 2.03 9.94
N SER A 214 -18.10 1.15 9.21
CA SER A 214 -18.46 -0.20 9.68
C SER A 214 -17.72 -1.28 8.91
N ASP A 215 -17.86 -2.54 9.33
CA ASP A 215 -17.34 -3.73 8.63
C ASP A 215 -17.81 -3.82 7.16
N LEU A 216 -19.02 -3.38 6.85
CA LEU A 216 -19.51 -3.28 5.46
C LEU A 216 -18.74 -2.23 4.66
N HIS A 217 -18.41 -1.10 5.26
CA HIS A 217 -17.58 -0.08 4.61
C HIS A 217 -16.18 -0.63 4.33
N PHE A 218 -15.60 -1.37 5.27
CA PHE A 218 -14.32 -2.05 5.06
C PHE A 218 -14.40 -3.05 3.88
N HIS A 219 -15.48 -3.84 3.80
CA HIS A 219 -15.74 -4.72 2.67
C HIS A 219 -15.75 -3.95 1.34
N PHE A 220 -16.43 -2.80 1.26
CA PHE A 220 -16.45 -1.98 0.06
C PHE A 220 -15.08 -1.41 -0.28
N MET A 221 -14.32 -0.95 0.71
CA MET A 221 -12.97 -0.43 0.49
C MET A 221 -12.06 -1.51 -0.14
N VAL A 222 -12.09 -2.73 0.38
CA VAL A 222 -11.27 -3.85 -0.14
C VAL A 222 -11.70 -4.27 -1.56
N ASN A 223 -12.99 -4.22 -1.89
CA ASN A 223 -13.50 -4.75 -3.15
C ASN A 223 -13.51 -3.75 -4.31
N TYR A 224 -13.62 -2.44 -4.03
CA TYR A 224 -13.85 -1.41 -5.06
C TYR A 224 -12.72 -0.37 -5.18
N LEU A 225 -11.93 -0.11 -4.14
CA LEU A 225 -10.84 0.87 -4.22
C LEU A 225 -9.65 0.35 -5.04
N LYS A 226 -8.91 1.29 -5.60
CA LYS A 226 -7.59 1.08 -6.20
C LYS A 226 -6.51 1.71 -5.33
N LYS A 227 -5.27 1.25 -5.54
CA LYS A 227 -4.09 1.79 -4.84
C LYS A 227 -3.97 3.31 -5.00
N ASP A 228 -4.25 3.82 -6.20
CA ASP A 228 -4.16 5.25 -6.51
C ASP A 228 -5.22 6.08 -5.77
N ASP A 229 -6.38 5.49 -5.43
CA ASP A 229 -7.40 6.18 -4.63
C ASP A 229 -6.86 6.44 -3.22
N ILE A 230 -6.32 5.41 -2.56
CA ILE A 230 -5.78 5.55 -1.21
C ILE A 230 -4.57 6.49 -1.20
N THR A 231 -3.70 6.37 -2.21
CA THR A 231 -2.50 7.20 -2.32
C THR A 231 -2.86 8.67 -2.53
N SER A 232 -3.82 8.97 -3.43
CA SER A 232 -4.28 10.34 -3.68
C SER A 232 -4.98 10.95 -2.46
N ILE A 233 -5.84 10.20 -1.76
CA ILE A 233 -6.49 10.69 -0.54
C ILE A 233 -5.44 11.02 0.52
N HIS A 234 -4.44 10.15 0.71
CA HIS A 234 -3.38 10.37 1.70
C HIS A 234 -2.47 11.56 1.34
N GLN A 235 -2.27 11.84 0.04
CA GLN A 235 -1.56 13.03 -0.43
C GLN A 235 -2.36 14.32 -0.18
N ILE A 236 -3.69 14.27 -0.34
CA ILE A 236 -4.58 15.42 -0.10
C ILE A 236 -4.67 15.73 1.40
N ASN A 237 -4.99 14.69 2.18
CA ASN A 237 -5.17 14.75 3.62
C ASN A 237 -4.23 13.72 4.25
N SER A 238 -3.15 14.16 4.89
CA SER A 238 -2.29 13.21 5.60
C SER A 238 -3.07 12.66 6.81
N PHE A 239 -3.48 11.40 6.74
CA PHE A 239 -4.18 10.69 7.81
C PHE A 239 -3.34 9.49 8.29
N THR A 240 -3.36 9.25 9.60
CA THR A 240 -2.61 8.17 10.25
C THR A 240 -3.48 6.95 10.55
N GLU A 241 -4.77 7.18 10.79
CA GLU A 241 -5.71 6.15 11.24
C GLU A 241 -7.11 6.36 10.64
N ILE A 242 -7.81 5.25 10.40
CA ILE A 242 -9.22 5.18 10.03
C ILE A 242 -9.91 4.31 11.07
N GLU A 243 -10.86 4.90 11.79
CA GLU A 243 -11.62 4.21 12.83
C GLU A 243 -12.78 3.42 12.21
N PHE A 244 -12.98 2.21 12.73
CA PHE A 244 -14.07 1.33 12.35
C PHE A 244 -14.82 0.81 13.57
N GLU A 245 -16.14 0.70 13.44
CA GLU A 245 -16.99 -0.07 14.31
C GLU A 245 -16.82 -1.57 14.04
N ASN A 246 -17.07 -2.39 15.07
CA ASN A 246 -17.04 -3.86 14.99
C ASN A 246 -15.71 -4.42 14.45
N ILE A 247 -14.58 -4.01 15.03
CA ILE A 247 -13.24 -4.47 14.63
C ILE A 247 -13.11 -6.01 14.59
N ASP A 248 -13.84 -6.71 15.46
CA ASP A 248 -13.92 -8.17 15.51
C ASP A 248 -14.40 -8.79 14.19
N HIS A 249 -15.35 -8.15 13.50
CA HIS A 249 -15.83 -8.61 12.19
C HIS A 249 -14.80 -8.32 11.10
N ILE A 250 -14.07 -7.21 11.20
CA ILE A 250 -12.98 -6.85 10.28
C ILE A 250 -11.85 -7.87 10.42
N ASP A 251 -11.46 -8.22 11.64
CA ASP A 251 -10.48 -9.27 11.93
C ASP A 251 -10.88 -10.61 11.29
N GLU A 252 -12.14 -11.03 11.48
CA GLU A 252 -12.63 -12.26 10.87
C GLU A 252 -12.62 -12.19 9.34
N TYR A 253 -13.03 -11.05 8.78
CA TYR A 253 -13.01 -10.82 7.34
C TYR A 253 -11.60 -10.97 6.76
N ILE A 254 -10.59 -10.34 7.38
CA ILE A 254 -9.18 -10.42 6.98
C ILE A 254 -8.72 -11.88 6.88
N LEU A 255 -9.00 -12.67 7.92
CA LEU A 255 -8.57 -14.07 7.96
C LEU A 255 -9.29 -14.94 6.93
N ARG A 256 -10.58 -14.72 6.73
CA ARG A 256 -11.36 -15.41 5.68
C ARG A 256 -10.89 -15.05 4.28
N PHE A 257 -10.37 -13.83 4.09
CA PHE A 257 -9.89 -13.35 2.81
C PHE A 257 -8.52 -13.94 2.43
N ILE A 258 -7.62 -14.08 3.40
CA ILE A 258 -6.22 -14.48 3.16
C ILE A 258 -6.05 -16.00 3.10
N ARG A 259 -6.68 -16.77 4.00
CA ARG A 259 -6.46 -18.23 4.08
C ARG A 259 -6.63 -18.99 2.75
N PRO A 260 -7.65 -18.72 1.91
CA PRO A 260 -7.83 -19.47 0.67
C PRO A 260 -6.73 -19.23 -0.37
N VAL A 261 -6.07 -18.08 -0.34
CA VAL A 261 -5.03 -17.73 -1.33
C VAL A 261 -3.62 -18.11 -0.89
N THR A 262 -3.46 -18.53 0.37
CA THR A 262 -2.20 -19.05 0.93
C THR A 262 -2.22 -20.57 1.10
N ASP A 263 -3.34 -21.22 0.78
CA ASP A 263 -3.53 -22.66 0.78
C ASP A 263 -3.24 -23.25 -0.61
N ASP A 264 -2.15 -24.02 -0.73
CA ASP A 264 -1.75 -24.66 -1.98
C ASP A 264 -2.75 -25.71 -2.48
N PHE A 265 -3.42 -26.43 -1.57
CA PHE A 265 -4.47 -27.38 -1.95
C PHE A 265 -5.67 -26.65 -2.55
N PHE A 266 -6.09 -25.54 -1.93
CA PHE A 266 -7.20 -24.74 -2.45
C PHE A 266 -6.86 -24.13 -3.82
N LEU A 267 -5.65 -23.61 -3.99
CA LEU A 267 -5.18 -23.06 -5.26
C LEU A 267 -5.01 -24.11 -6.35
N SER A 268 -4.66 -25.36 -6.02
CA SER A 268 -4.60 -26.44 -7.01
C SER A 268 -5.97 -26.74 -7.61
N LYS A 269 -7.04 -26.57 -6.82
CA LYS A 269 -8.44 -26.76 -7.25
C LYS A 269 -8.99 -25.54 -7.98
N TYR A 270 -8.52 -24.34 -7.65
CA TYR A 270 -8.96 -23.07 -8.20
C TYR A 270 -7.76 -22.20 -8.63
N PRO A 271 -7.08 -22.57 -9.73
CA PRO A 271 -5.83 -21.91 -10.14
C PRO A 271 -6.02 -20.43 -10.52
N ARG A 272 -7.24 -20.02 -10.87
CA ARG A 272 -7.58 -18.62 -11.20
C ARG A 272 -7.90 -17.75 -9.99
N LEU A 273 -8.06 -18.34 -8.80
CA LEU A 273 -8.42 -17.61 -7.58
C LEU A 273 -7.46 -16.46 -7.26
N LEU A 274 -6.15 -16.73 -7.37
CA LEU A 274 -5.14 -15.72 -7.06
C LEU A 274 -5.23 -14.53 -8.00
N ARG A 275 -5.67 -14.74 -9.25
CA ARG A 275 -5.91 -13.65 -10.21
C ARG A 275 -7.13 -12.82 -9.80
N ALA A 276 -8.21 -13.49 -9.41
CA ALA A 276 -9.47 -12.86 -9.02
C ALA A 276 -9.37 -12.05 -7.72
N ILE A 277 -8.65 -12.59 -6.72
CA ILE A 277 -8.59 -12.04 -5.36
C ILE A 277 -7.30 -11.25 -5.12
N GLY A 278 -6.22 -11.55 -5.84
CA GLY A 278 -4.92 -10.94 -5.67
C GLY A 278 -4.91 -9.41 -5.60
N PRO A 279 -5.51 -8.68 -6.55
CA PRO A 279 -5.56 -7.22 -6.51
C PRO A 279 -6.18 -6.69 -5.21
N LYS A 280 -7.23 -7.36 -4.73
CA LYS A 280 -7.95 -6.99 -3.50
C LYS A 280 -7.10 -7.23 -2.25
N ILE A 281 -6.21 -8.23 -2.27
CA ILE A 281 -5.23 -8.45 -1.19
C ILE A 281 -4.25 -7.28 -1.11
N SER A 282 -3.77 -6.79 -2.26
CA SER A 282 -2.90 -5.62 -2.27
C SER A 282 -3.59 -4.40 -1.63
N ILE A 283 -4.87 -4.19 -1.93
CA ILE A 283 -5.69 -3.13 -1.32
C ILE A 283 -5.87 -3.36 0.17
N LEU A 284 -6.21 -4.58 0.58
CA LEU A 284 -6.32 -4.98 1.97
C LEU A 284 -5.05 -4.63 2.75
N LEU A 285 -3.88 -5.05 2.27
CA LEU A 285 -2.59 -4.79 2.93
C LEU A 285 -2.21 -3.30 2.97
N ILE A 286 -2.72 -2.48 2.05
CA ILE A 286 -2.57 -1.02 2.12
C ILE A 286 -3.49 -0.45 3.19
N LEU A 287 -4.76 -0.86 3.23
CA LEU A 287 -5.73 -0.37 4.21
C LEU A 287 -5.34 -0.72 5.65
N LEU A 288 -4.82 -1.92 5.87
CA LEU A 288 -4.37 -2.38 7.20
C LEU A 288 -3.21 -1.56 7.78
N ARG A 289 -2.59 -0.66 7.02
CA ARG A 289 -1.62 0.30 7.54
C ARG A 289 -2.25 1.42 8.37
N PHE A 290 -3.56 1.59 8.26
CA PHE A 290 -4.30 2.69 8.88
C PHE A 290 -5.40 2.18 9.82
N ILE A 291 -5.42 0.89 10.16
CA ILE A 291 -6.47 0.27 10.96
C ILE A 291 -5.85 -0.48 12.14
N ASP A 292 -6.35 -0.22 13.35
CA ASP A 292 -5.95 -0.92 14.56
C ASP A 292 -6.55 -2.33 14.62
N ILE A 293 -5.85 -3.34 14.06
CA ILE A 293 -6.28 -4.74 14.11
C ILE A 293 -5.79 -5.45 15.38
N LYS A 294 -6.47 -6.53 15.78
CA LYS A 294 -5.99 -7.32 16.92
C LYS A 294 -4.64 -7.97 16.63
N GLU A 295 -3.79 -8.02 17.66
CA GLU A 295 -2.48 -8.67 17.57
C GLU A 295 -2.59 -10.15 17.15
N SER A 296 -3.60 -10.87 17.64
CA SER A 296 -3.87 -12.25 17.24
C SER A 296 -4.13 -12.36 15.74
N THR A 297 -4.84 -11.40 15.15
CA THR A 297 -5.11 -11.33 13.72
C THR A 297 -3.82 -11.05 12.95
N LEU A 298 -3.02 -10.08 13.42
CA LEU A 298 -1.72 -9.75 12.82
C LEU A 298 -0.80 -10.98 12.77
N ILE A 299 -0.69 -11.73 13.87
CA ILE A 299 0.11 -12.96 13.95
C ILE A 299 -0.33 -14.00 12.91
N ILE A 300 -1.64 -14.26 12.81
CA ILE A 300 -2.16 -15.23 11.84
C ILE A 300 -1.93 -14.74 10.42
N LEU A 301 -2.23 -13.47 10.15
CA LEU A 301 -2.04 -12.82 8.86
C LEU A 301 -0.58 -12.94 8.38
N LEU A 302 0.40 -12.59 9.23
CA LEU A 302 1.81 -12.71 8.92
C LEU A 302 2.19 -14.16 8.61
N ASN A 303 1.75 -15.11 9.43
CA ASN A 303 2.02 -16.53 9.20
C ASN A 303 1.48 -17.03 7.86
N GLU A 304 0.31 -16.55 7.43
CA GLU A 304 -0.26 -16.88 6.11
C GLU A 304 0.51 -16.20 4.97
N LEU A 305 0.76 -14.90 5.05
CA LEU A 305 1.46 -14.15 4.00
C LEU A 305 2.89 -14.67 3.77
N PHE A 306 3.59 -15.07 4.82
CA PHE A 306 4.92 -15.66 4.71
C PHE A 306 4.96 -17.11 4.18
N LYS A 307 3.81 -17.73 3.87
CA LYS A 307 3.80 -19.03 3.17
C LYS A 307 4.01 -18.85 1.68
N LYS A 308 3.62 -17.71 1.11
CA LYS A 308 3.55 -17.53 -0.34
C LYS A 308 3.74 -16.09 -0.74
N GLU A 309 4.72 -15.83 -1.60
CA GLU A 309 4.81 -14.58 -2.34
C GLU A 309 4.02 -14.67 -3.64
N SER A 310 3.51 -13.55 -4.14
CA SER A 310 2.75 -13.52 -5.39
C SER A 310 3.02 -12.26 -6.22
N PHE A 311 2.54 -12.27 -7.47
CA PHE A 311 2.48 -11.06 -8.28
C PHE A 311 1.61 -9.94 -7.65
N TYR A 312 0.80 -10.23 -6.63
CA TYR A 312 -0.09 -9.22 -6.04
C TYR A 312 0.46 -8.61 -4.75
N PHE A 313 1.21 -9.38 -3.97
CA PHE A 313 1.89 -8.89 -2.78
C PHE A 313 3.26 -9.59 -2.64
N ASP A 314 4.24 -8.82 -2.18
CA ASP A 314 5.59 -9.26 -1.87
C ASP A 314 5.95 -8.86 -0.44
N ILE A 315 7.16 -9.20 -0.02
CA ILE A 315 7.69 -8.88 1.30
C ILE A 315 7.60 -7.39 1.68
N SER A 316 7.66 -6.47 0.70
CA SER A 316 7.55 -5.04 1.00
C SER A 316 6.18 -4.65 1.54
N TYR A 317 5.09 -5.31 1.12
CA TYR A 317 3.78 -5.06 1.72
C TYR A 317 3.75 -5.45 3.19
N ILE A 318 4.44 -6.53 3.55
CA ILE A 318 4.51 -7.04 4.91
C ILE A 318 5.33 -6.09 5.79
N VAL A 319 6.51 -5.65 5.31
CA VAL A 319 7.35 -4.68 6.04
C VAL A 319 6.57 -3.39 6.31
N LEU A 320 5.93 -2.81 5.28
CA LEU A 320 5.16 -1.57 5.43
C LEU A 320 3.92 -1.73 6.33
N LEU A 321 3.31 -2.91 6.38
CA LEU A 321 2.24 -3.21 7.32
C LEU A 321 2.78 -3.21 8.76
N ILE A 322 3.86 -3.96 9.01
CA ILE A 322 4.46 -4.07 10.35
C ILE A 322 4.93 -2.70 10.82
N ASP A 323 5.53 -1.89 9.94
CA ASP A 323 5.98 -0.53 10.24
C ASP A 323 4.90 0.32 10.87
N LYS A 324 3.71 0.31 10.25
CA LYS A 324 2.57 1.11 10.69
C LYS A 324 1.88 0.51 11.92
N GLN A 325 1.79 -0.82 11.98
CA GLN A 325 1.28 -1.53 13.15
C GLN A 325 2.17 -1.31 14.39
N LYS A 326 3.48 -1.13 14.22
CA LYS A 326 4.40 -0.75 15.30
C LYS A 326 4.26 0.72 15.67
N SER A 327 4.49 1.61 14.69
CA SER A 327 4.67 3.05 14.96
C SER A 327 3.41 3.78 15.41
N ILE A 328 2.22 3.32 14.97
CA ILE A 328 0.94 3.97 15.29
C ILE A 328 0.20 3.19 16.38
N PHE A 329 0.11 1.86 16.26
CA PHE A 329 -0.77 1.03 17.08
C PHE A 329 -0.05 0.20 18.16
N ASN A 330 1.29 0.24 18.20
CA ASN A 330 2.12 -0.48 19.16
C ASN A 330 1.82 -2.01 19.23
N LYS A 331 1.60 -2.67 18.08
CA LYS A 331 1.22 -4.09 18.00
C LYS A 331 2.36 -5.09 17.82
N VAL A 332 3.62 -4.65 17.83
CA VAL A 332 4.78 -5.54 17.65
C VAL A 332 5.28 -6.05 19.01
N SER A 333 4.48 -6.94 19.60
CA SER A 333 4.82 -7.63 20.85
C SER A 333 5.94 -8.66 20.66
N LEU A 334 6.43 -9.23 21.76
CA LEU A 334 7.39 -10.35 21.73
C LEU A 334 6.90 -11.54 20.89
N ASN A 335 5.59 -11.83 20.87
CA ASN A 335 5.03 -12.92 20.08
C ASN A 335 5.13 -12.62 18.57
N VAL A 336 4.86 -11.38 18.18
CA VAL A 336 5.05 -10.93 16.79
C VAL A 336 6.52 -11.00 16.43
N GLN A 337 7.42 -10.50 17.29
CA GLN A 337 8.88 -10.57 17.09
C GLN A 337 9.36 -12.00 16.87
N LYS A 338 8.85 -12.99 17.62
CA LYS A 338 9.15 -14.42 17.41
C LYS A 338 8.74 -14.92 16.03
N VAL A 339 7.57 -14.52 15.53
CA VAL A 339 7.13 -14.86 14.17
C VAL A 339 8.09 -14.26 13.12
N LEU A 340 8.47 -12.99 13.30
CA LEU A 340 9.38 -12.29 12.41
C LEU A 340 10.78 -12.92 12.42
N ALA A 341 11.36 -13.18 13.60
CA ALA A 341 12.68 -13.77 13.76
C ALA A 341 12.79 -15.15 13.11
N ARG A 342 11.79 -16.03 13.34
CA ARG A 342 11.72 -17.35 12.71
C ARG A 342 11.71 -17.24 11.19
N LYS A 343 10.96 -16.30 10.63
CA LYS A 343 10.83 -16.12 9.18
C LYS A 343 12.06 -15.46 8.57
N LEU A 344 12.62 -14.46 9.22
CA LEU A 344 13.89 -13.83 8.85
C LEU A 344 15.01 -14.87 8.73
N CYS A 345 15.17 -15.73 9.75
CA CYS A 345 16.19 -16.77 9.74
C CYS A 345 15.98 -17.79 8.60
N LYS A 346 14.72 -18.12 8.27
CA LYS A 346 14.41 -19.00 7.14
C LYS A 346 14.81 -18.37 5.80
N PHE A 347 14.58 -17.07 5.62
CA PHE A 347 15.02 -16.37 4.41
C PHE A 347 16.54 -16.31 4.29
N ILE A 348 17.25 -16.15 5.40
CA ILE A 348 18.72 -16.22 5.40
C ILE A 348 19.20 -17.62 4.98
N ASP A 349 18.56 -18.69 5.47
CA ASP A 349 18.88 -20.07 5.05
C ASP A 349 18.65 -20.29 3.55
N GLU A 350 17.56 -19.75 3.00
CA GLU A 350 17.26 -19.81 1.57
C GLU A 350 18.33 -19.07 0.74
N ASP A 351 18.81 -17.92 1.22
CA ASP A 351 19.86 -17.16 0.56
C ASP A 351 21.23 -17.86 0.62
N ILE A 352 21.59 -18.44 1.77
CA ILE A 352 22.81 -19.26 1.91
C ILE A 352 22.76 -20.40 0.90
N TYR A 353 21.65 -21.14 0.85
CA TYR A 353 21.45 -22.22 -0.11
C TYR A 353 21.56 -21.72 -1.57
N CYS A 354 21.00 -20.55 -1.87
CA CYS A 354 21.11 -19.96 -3.20
C CYS A 354 22.54 -19.63 -3.59
N LEU A 355 23.32 -19.02 -2.67
CA LEU A 355 24.72 -18.68 -2.90
C LEU A 355 25.59 -19.93 -3.05
N GLU A 356 25.41 -20.94 -2.20
CA GLU A 356 26.14 -22.22 -2.29
C GLU A 356 25.85 -22.97 -3.60
N SER A 357 24.62 -22.87 -4.10
CA SER A 357 24.19 -23.50 -5.37
C SER A 357 24.50 -22.66 -6.61
N GLY A 358 25.03 -21.45 -6.47
CA GLY A 358 25.27 -20.52 -7.58
C GLY A 358 23.99 -20.02 -8.25
N THR A 359 22.85 -20.07 -7.56
CA THR A 359 21.56 -19.56 -8.05
C THR A 359 21.40 -18.08 -7.69
N LYS A 360 20.56 -17.37 -8.45
CA LYS A 360 20.37 -15.93 -8.25
C LYS A 360 19.53 -15.66 -7.00
N LEU A 361 20.00 -14.75 -6.17
CA LEU A 361 19.25 -14.20 -5.03
C LEU A 361 18.04 -13.38 -5.51
N ASN A 362 16.92 -13.49 -4.79
CA ASN A 362 15.75 -12.66 -5.02
C ASN A 362 15.92 -11.32 -4.27
N MET A 363 16.41 -10.29 -4.97
CA MET A 363 16.75 -8.99 -4.39
C MET A 363 15.71 -7.89 -4.67
N ASN A 364 14.88 -8.07 -5.70
CA ASN A 364 14.00 -7.00 -6.17
C ASN A 364 12.63 -7.07 -5.50
N THR A 365 12.22 -5.96 -4.91
CA THR A 365 10.90 -5.81 -4.29
C THR A 365 10.21 -4.55 -4.80
N ARG A 366 8.87 -4.54 -4.83
CA ARG A 366 8.11 -3.45 -5.46
C ARG A 366 8.25 -2.10 -4.79
N TYR A 367 8.50 -2.07 -3.48
CA TYR A 367 8.69 -0.82 -2.74
C TYR A 367 10.11 -0.67 -2.19
N GLY A 368 11.06 -1.50 -2.63
CA GLY A 368 12.44 -1.41 -2.15
C GLY A 368 12.63 -1.81 -0.69
N TYR A 369 11.68 -2.54 -0.09
CA TYR A 369 11.79 -3.10 1.26
C TYR A 369 11.97 -4.62 1.18
N PRO A 370 13.21 -5.12 1.08
CA PRO A 370 13.54 -6.55 1.14
C PRO A 370 13.35 -7.15 2.54
N TYR A 371 13.39 -8.48 2.62
CA TYR A 371 13.09 -9.23 3.84
C TYR A 371 14.01 -8.88 5.02
N TYR A 372 15.24 -8.43 4.77
CA TYR A 372 16.18 -8.15 5.85
C TYR A 372 15.77 -6.95 6.70
N HIS A 373 14.88 -6.06 6.20
CA HIS A 373 14.23 -5.01 7.01
C HIS A 373 13.31 -5.55 8.11
N LEU A 374 12.96 -6.83 8.10
CA LEU A 374 12.23 -7.43 9.22
C LEU A 374 13.01 -7.33 10.54
N ILE A 375 14.34 -7.20 10.46
CA ILE A 375 15.21 -7.09 11.64
C ILE A 375 14.95 -5.83 12.46
N ASP A 376 14.50 -4.74 11.82
CA ASP A 376 14.21 -3.46 12.46
C ASP A 376 13.03 -3.55 13.45
N TYR A 377 12.24 -4.62 13.34
CA TYR A 377 11.08 -4.90 14.17
C TYR A 377 11.35 -5.95 15.24
N ILE A 378 12.58 -6.45 15.37
CA ILE A 378 12.98 -7.40 16.40
C ILE A 378 13.93 -6.69 17.37
N GLU A 379 13.40 -6.37 18.55
CA GLU A 379 14.09 -5.56 19.55
C GLU A 379 14.93 -6.43 20.48
N GLU A 380 14.37 -7.56 20.91
CA GLU A 380 15.00 -8.48 21.86
C GLU A 380 16.01 -9.41 21.17
N PRO A 381 17.34 -9.27 21.39
CA PRO A 381 18.34 -10.12 20.75
C PRO A 381 18.17 -11.60 21.11
N SER A 382 17.62 -11.90 22.29
CA SER A 382 17.28 -13.25 22.72
C SER A 382 16.33 -13.95 21.75
N THR A 383 15.39 -13.21 21.15
CA THR A 383 14.45 -13.74 20.15
C THR A 383 15.16 -14.24 18.89
N LEU A 384 16.21 -13.56 18.45
CA LEU A 384 17.02 -13.98 17.31
C LEU A 384 17.90 -15.18 17.66
N SER A 385 18.43 -15.20 18.89
CA SER A 385 19.30 -16.29 19.35
C SER A 385 18.60 -17.65 19.40
N GLU A 386 17.28 -17.68 19.68
CA GLU A 386 16.45 -18.91 19.65
C GLU A 386 16.51 -19.63 18.28
N TYR A 387 16.84 -18.91 17.20
CA TYR A 387 16.87 -19.42 15.82
C TYR A 387 18.27 -19.50 15.21
N GLY A 388 19.33 -19.36 16.01
CA GLY A 388 20.71 -19.45 15.52
C GLY A 388 21.10 -18.31 14.56
N PHE A 389 20.51 -17.12 14.76
CA PHE A 389 20.69 -15.98 13.85
C PHE A 389 22.15 -15.58 13.61
N ARG A 390 22.96 -15.53 14.68
CA ARG A 390 24.38 -15.13 14.61
C ARG A 390 25.16 -15.96 13.59
N ASP A 391 25.07 -17.28 13.72
CA ASP A 391 25.82 -18.22 12.88
C ASP A 391 25.36 -18.14 11.43
N LYS A 392 24.06 -17.93 11.20
CA LYS A 392 23.49 -17.71 9.86
C LYS A 392 24.03 -16.43 9.22
N VAL A 393 24.10 -15.32 9.95
CA VAL A 393 24.66 -14.06 9.44
C VAL A 393 26.15 -14.22 9.12
N GLU A 394 26.89 -14.94 9.97
CA GLU A 394 28.30 -15.24 9.74
C GLU A 394 28.50 -16.10 8.48
N SER A 395 27.73 -17.17 8.31
CA SER A 395 27.78 -18.01 7.09
C SER A 395 27.38 -17.22 5.84
N LEU A 396 26.34 -16.40 5.91
CA LEU A 396 25.94 -15.53 4.81
C LEU A 396 27.10 -14.60 4.43
N PHE A 397 27.75 -13.97 5.42
CA PHE A 397 28.89 -13.09 5.17
C PHE A 397 30.05 -13.78 4.46
N GLU A 398 30.35 -15.03 4.82
CA GLU A 398 31.46 -15.79 4.22
C GLU A 398 31.22 -16.14 2.74
N LEU A 399 29.97 -16.17 2.30
CA LEU A 399 29.54 -16.49 0.93
C LEU A 399 29.28 -15.24 0.06
N VAL A 400 29.25 -14.05 0.68
CA VAL A 400 28.73 -12.83 0.06
C VAL A 400 29.75 -12.13 -0.84
N ASP A 401 29.27 -11.64 -1.98
CA ASP A 401 30.01 -10.76 -2.88
C ASP A 401 29.71 -9.26 -2.58
N GLN A 402 30.35 -8.35 -3.32
CA GLN A 402 30.17 -6.90 -3.12
C GLN A 402 28.69 -6.46 -3.21
N SER A 403 27.85 -7.17 -3.97
CA SER A 403 26.44 -6.79 -4.21
C SER A 403 25.53 -7.07 -3.01
N CYS A 404 25.96 -7.89 -2.05
CA CYS A 404 25.16 -8.31 -0.90
C CYS A 404 25.64 -7.71 0.43
N ILE A 405 26.64 -6.81 0.40
CA ILE A 405 27.21 -6.18 1.59
C ILE A 405 26.14 -5.45 2.42
N ASN A 406 25.23 -4.71 1.80
CA ASN A 406 24.23 -3.90 2.52
C ASN A 406 23.31 -4.77 3.37
N ARG A 407 22.93 -5.92 2.83
CA ARG A 407 22.12 -6.92 3.54
C ARG A 407 22.87 -7.44 4.76
N VAL A 408 24.13 -7.87 4.58
CA VAL A 408 24.91 -8.40 5.69
C VAL A 408 25.15 -7.35 6.76
N LEU A 409 25.50 -6.13 6.37
CA LEU A 409 25.73 -5.03 7.31
C LEU A 409 24.47 -4.73 8.14
N HIS A 410 23.30 -4.68 7.48
CA HIS A 410 22.03 -4.48 8.17
C HIS A 410 21.71 -5.60 9.15
N LEU A 411 21.88 -6.86 8.73
CA LEU A 411 21.62 -8.01 9.58
C LEU A 411 22.59 -8.10 10.76
N ALA A 412 23.87 -7.83 10.51
CA ALA A 412 24.91 -7.84 11.50
C ALA A 412 24.76 -6.74 12.56
N ASP A 413 23.94 -5.71 12.31
CA ASP A 413 23.70 -4.69 13.33
C ASP A 413 23.08 -5.24 14.63
N LYS A 414 22.33 -6.36 14.55
CA LYS A 414 21.78 -7.05 15.73
C LYS A 414 22.64 -8.22 16.25
N THR A 415 23.86 -8.39 15.75
CA THR A 415 24.77 -9.42 16.25
C THR A 415 25.76 -8.85 17.28
N ASP A 416 26.58 -9.72 17.85
CA ASP A 416 27.59 -9.34 18.84
C ASP A 416 28.75 -8.54 18.23
N ILE A 417 29.48 -7.85 19.10
CA ILE A 417 30.60 -6.96 18.74
C ILE A 417 31.71 -7.73 18.00
N GLU A 418 31.94 -9.00 18.34
CA GLU A 418 33.01 -9.81 17.73
C GLU A 418 32.71 -10.06 16.25
N LEU A 419 31.49 -10.45 15.90
CA LEU A 419 31.08 -10.63 14.51
C LEU A 419 31.10 -9.30 13.74
N LYS A 420 30.62 -8.20 14.34
CA LYS A 420 30.72 -6.86 13.73
C LYS A 420 32.18 -6.49 13.42
N GLN A 421 33.11 -6.76 14.34
CA GLN A 421 34.55 -6.51 14.13
C GLN A 421 35.14 -7.40 13.03
N LYS A 422 34.78 -8.69 12.97
CA LYS A 422 35.18 -9.61 11.90
C LYS A 422 34.73 -9.10 10.53
N ILE A 423 33.47 -8.68 10.42
CA ILE A 423 32.90 -8.09 9.20
C ILE A 423 33.65 -6.80 8.83
N ASN A 424 33.83 -5.88 9.78
CA ASN A 424 34.52 -4.62 9.54
C ASN A 424 35.93 -4.82 8.97
N ASN A 425 36.74 -5.67 9.62
CA ASN A 425 38.11 -5.95 9.20
C ASN A 425 38.18 -6.49 7.78
N ARG A 426 37.24 -7.35 7.40
CA ARG A 426 37.18 -7.93 6.07
C ARG A 426 36.69 -6.93 5.02
N LEU A 427 35.72 -6.07 5.35
CA LEU A 427 35.30 -4.97 4.47
C LEU A 427 36.45 -4.02 4.16
N ILE A 428 37.23 -3.65 5.17
CA ILE A 428 38.43 -2.82 4.99
C ILE A 428 39.43 -3.48 4.03
N MET A 429 39.59 -4.81 4.08
CA MET A 429 40.46 -5.54 3.16
C MET A 429 39.93 -5.61 1.72
N LEU A 430 38.61 -5.53 1.53
CA LEU A 430 37.97 -5.55 0.21
C LEU A 430 37.89 -4.16 -0.45
N ALA A 431 38.17 -3.10 0.32
CA ALA A 431 38.15 -1.74 -0.18
C ALA A 431 39.25 -1.50 -1.22
N ASN A 432 38.87 -0.93 -2.35
CA ASN A 432 39.75 -0.48 -3.43
C ASN A 432 39.24 0.85 -4.01
N GLU A 433 39.97 1.43 -4.95
CA GLU A 433 39.60 2.74 -5.54
C GLU A 433 38.22 2.71 -6.23
N GLU A 434 37.80 1.57 -6.79
CA GLU A 434 36.54 1.47 -7.53
C GLU A 434 35.30 1.40 -6.62
N ASN A 435 35.43 0.80 -5.43
CA ASN A 435 34.30 0.52 -4.54
C ASN A 435 34.32 1.31 -3.21
N VAL A 436 35.41 2.01 -2.88
CA VAL A 436 35.59 2.66 -1.57
C VAL A 436 34.46 3.61 -1.23
N PHE A 437 33.93 4.33 -2.22
CA PHE A 437 32.88 5.30 -1.98
C PHE A 437 31.60 4.64 -1.46
N GLU A 438 31.03 3.71 -2.23
CA GLU A 438 29.82 2.98 -1.83
C GLU A 438 30.05 2.22 -0.52
N LEU A 439 31.23 1.58 -0.37
CA LEU A 439 31.56 0.84 0.83
C LEU A 439 31.57 1.71 2.10
N VAL A 440 32.23 2.87 2.06
CA VAL A 440 32.27 3.81 3.20
C VAL A 440 30.88 4.30 3.55
N LEU A 441 30.04 4.63 2.57
CA LEU A 441 28.66 5.05 2.83
C LEU A 441 27.84 3.93 3.49
N ASN A 442 27.95 2.71 2.99
CA ASN A 442 27.27 1.56 3.56
C ASN A 442 27.74 1.30 5.00
N MET A 443 29.05 1.39 5.26
CA MET A 443 29.61 1.29 6.61
C MET A 443 29.09 2.40 7.54
N CYS A 444 29.07 3.66 7.10
CA CYS A 444 28.54 4.79 7.88
C CYS A 444 27.05 4.62 8.20
N THR A 445 26.27 4.07 7.26
CA THR A 445 24.82 3.83 7.44
C THR A 445 24.52 2.90 8.60
N TYR A 446 25.39 1.91 8.84
CA TYR A 446 25.24 0.92 9.91
C TYR A 446 26.25 1.13 11.05
N GLU A 447 26.78 2.35 11.19
CA GLU A 447 27.68 2.75 12.29
C GLU A 447 28.97 1.91 12.42
N TYR A 448 29.49 1.38 11.30
CA TYR A 448 30.78 0.70 11.27
C TYR A 448 31.95 1.70 11.20
N ASP A 449 33.01 1.44 11.95
CA ASP A 449 34.23 2.26 11.89
C ASP A 449 34.92 2.12 10.52
N CYS A 450 34.85 3.18 9.73
CA CYS A 450 35.49 3.30 8.41
C CYS A 450 36.76 4.16 8.43
N SER A 451 37.28 4.57 9.59
CA SER A 451 38.40 5.53 9.71
C SER A 451 39.65 5.09 8.95
N ARG A 452 39.90 3.78 8.88
CA ARG A 452 41.01 3.17 8.12
C ARG A 452 40.89 3.37 6.60
N LEU A 453 39.70 3.72 6.09
CA LEU A 453 39.44 4.00 4.67
C LEU A 453 39.45 5.50 4.34
N ASN A 454 39.53 6.40 5.33
CA ASN A 454 39.40 7.85 5.12
C ASN A 454 40.33 8.41 4.05
N LYS A 455 41.61 7.98 4.04
CA LYS A 455 42.57 8.43 3.03
C LYS A 455 42.14 8.05 1.62
N LEU A 456 41.81 6.76 1.42
CA LEU A 456 41.37 6.22 0.13
C LEU A 456 40.06 6.88 -0.32
N PHE A 457 39.14 7.13 0.62
CA PHE A 457 37.88 7.82 0.36
C PHE A 457 38.06 9.27 -0.08
N ILE A 458 38.95 10.03 0.58
CA ILE A 458 39.30 11.41 0.19
C ILE A 458 39.93 11.44 -1.20
N ASP A 459 40.88 10.56 -1.48
CA ASP A 459 41.54 10.51 -2.78
C ASP A 459 40.53 10.20 -3.89
N HIS A 460 39.58 9.29 -3.65
CA HIS A 460 38.45 9.04 -4.56
C HIS A 460 37.54 10.28 -4.73
N LEU A 461 37.20 11.00 -3.64
CA LEU A 461 36.41 12.24 -3.73
C LEU A 461 37.11 13.32 -4.56
N ARG A 462 38.44 13.47 -4.44
CA ARG A 462 39.22 14.40 -5.27
C ARG A 462 39.13 14.04 -6.76
N VAL A 463 39.26 12.76 -7.11
CA VAL A 463 39.10 12.27 -8.49
C VAL A 463 37.69 12.53 -9.01
N TYR A 464 36.66 12.21 -8.21
CA TYR A 464 35.27 12.48 -8.55
C TYR A 464 35.02 13.97 -8.81
N ILE A 465 35.47 14.87 -7.93
CA ILE A 465 35.29 16.32 -8.08
C ILE A 465 36.04 16.85 -9.30
N ALA A 466 37.25 16.35 -9.57
CA ALA A 466 37.99 16.71 -10.77
C ALA A 466 37.23 16.31 -12.05
N SER A 467 36.62 15.12 -12.07
CA SER A 467 35.78 14.66 -13.20
C SER A 467 34.51 15.50 -13.39
N GLU A 468 33.88 15.93 -12.30
CA GLU A 468 32.70 16.79 -12.35
C GLU A 468 33.03 18.20 -12.84
N ARG A 469 34.24 18.70 -12.53
CA ARG A 469 34.74 19.99 -13.03
C ARG A 469 35.02 19.94 -14.53
N THR A 470 35.59 18.86 -15.05
CA THR A 470 35.85 18.71 -16.50
C THR A 470 34.56 18.54 -17.29
N ARG A 471 33.56 17.84 -16.75
CA ARG A 471 32.22 17.72 -17.39
C ARG A 471 31.53 19.07 -17.60
N LYS A 472 31.80 20.07 -16.73
CA LYS A 472 31.33 21.47 -16.89
C LYS A 472 31.79 22.14 -18.18
N LEU A 473 32.98 21.78 -18.66
CA LEU A 473 33.57 22.38 -19.85
C LEU A 473 32.94 21.81 -21.13
N GLN A 474 32.19 20.72 -21.04
CA GLN A 474 31.65 19.99 -22.19
C GLN A 474 30.11 20.06 -22.32
N GLU A 475 29.35 20.25 -21.23
CA GLU A 475 27.88 20.28 -21.27
C GLU A 475 27.27 21.40 -20.40
N ASN A 476 26.48 22.28 -21.02
CA ASN A 476 25.75 23.39 -20.38
C ASN A 476 24.32 23.00 -19.92
N THR A 477 24.01 21.72 -19.76
CA THR A 477 22.62 21.23 -19.72
C THR A 477 22.21 20.42 -18.49
N SER A 478 23.09 20.14 -17.52
CA SER A 478 22.68 19.42 -16.31
C SER A 478 22.04 20.36 -15.26
N PRO A 479 20.88 20.01 -14.67
CA PRO A 479 20.29 20.75 -13.56
C PRO A 479 21.28 20.90 -12.41
N LYS A 480 21.35 22.09 -11.79
CA LYS A 480 22.31 22.42 -10.73
C LYS A 480 22.18 21.52 -9.49
N ASP A 481 21.01 20.93 -9.24
CA ASP A 481 20.67 20.21 -8.00
C ASP A 481 21.20 18.77 -7.89
N VAL A 482 21.77 18.19 -8.95
CA VAL A 482 22.31 16.81 -8.91
C VAL A 482 23.84 16.78 -8.90
N ARG A 483 24.47 17.95 -9.07
CA ARG A 483 25.94 18.05 -9.16
C ARG A 483 26.56 17.87 -7.77
N TYR A 484 27.58 17.01 -7.68
CA TYR A 484 28.24 16.66 -6.43
C TYR A 484 27.38 15.87 -5.43
N SER A 485 26.36 15.15 -5.89
CA SER A 485 25.49 14.32 -5.03
C SER A 485 26.27 13.38 -4.10
N LYS A 486 27.35 12.77 -4.60
CA LYS A 486 28.25 11.91 -3.82
C LYS A 486 28.92 12.66 -2.67
N LEU A 487 29.39 13.88 -2.92
CA LEU A 487 30.00 14.72 -1.88
C LEU A 487 28.93 15.19 -0.88
N LEU A 488 27.77 15.61 -1.35
CA LEU A 488 26.66 16.01 -0.47
C LEU A 488 26.28 14.86 0.49
N GLN A 489 26.19 13.64 -0.02
CA GLN A 489 25.92 12.46 0.82
C GLN A 489 27.04 12.24 1.86
N ALA A 490 28.31 12.36 1.48
CA ALA A 490 29.44 12.27 2.42
C ALA A 490 29.38 13.36 3.51
N THR A 491 29.03 14.60 3.15
CA THR A 491 28.89 15.70 4.12
C THR A 491 27.76 15.48 5.12
N ARG A 492 26.69 14.78 4.74
CA ARG A 492 25.62 14.41 5.68
C ARG A 492 26.11 13.41 6.74
N TYR A 493 26.86 12.39 6.33
CA TYR A 493 27.47 11.45 7.30
C TYR A 493 28.55 12.13 8.16
N TYR A 494 29.23 13.14 7.63
CA TYR A 494 30.17 13.97 8.40
C TYR A 494 29.43 14.80 9.47
N LEU A 495 28.37 15.53 9.10
CA LEU A 495 27.53 16.31 10.01
C LEU A 495 26.84 15.45 11.08
N GLY A 496 26.35 14.27 10.67
CA GLY A 496 25.72 13.30 11.56
C GLY A 496 26.72 12.57 12.48
N GLY A 497 28.03 12.77 12.31
CA GLY A 497 29.07 12.19 13.16
C GLY A 497 29.42 10.72 12.85
N ALA A 498 28.87 10.13 11.80
CA ALA A 498 29.19 8.77 11.36
C ALA A 498 30.53 8.70 10.63
N LEU A 499 30.88 9.75 9.87
CA LEU A 499 32.16 9.86 9.18
C LEU A 499 33.14 10.70 10.01
N GLN A 500 33.97 10.04 10.82
CA GLN A 500 34.88 10.67 11.78
C GLN A 500 36.34 10.67 11.30
N ASN A 501 37.21 11.43 11.99
CA ASN A 501 38.66 11.49 11.73
C ASN A 501 39.02 11.87 10.29
N ILE A 502 38.20 12.72 9.68
CA ILE A 502 38.35 13.24 8.32
C ILE A 502 38.11 14.76 8.35
N SER A 503 38.72 15.49 7.41
CA SER A 503 38.34 16.88 7.14
C SER A 503 37.82 16.98 5.71
N LEU A 504 36.62 17.53 5.56
CA LEU A 504 36.03 17.82 4.26
C LEU A 504 36.17 19.30 3.86
N THR A 505 36.89 20.10 4.64
CA THR A 505 37.03 21.56 4.41
C THR A 505 37.70 21.90 3.08
N GLU A 506 38.48 20.98 2.48
CA GLU A 506 39.06 21.19 1.14
C GLU A 506 38.01 21.24 0.02
N PHE A 507 36.77 20.83 0.30
CA PHE A 507 35.67 20.79 -0.65
C PHE A 507 34.66 21.94 -0.49
N THR A 508 34.91 22.89 0.42
CA THR A 508 34.05 24.08 0.58
C THR A 508 34.12 25.02 -0.64
N GLY A 509 33.09 25.80 -0.88
CA GLY A 509 32.97 26.74 -2.00
C GLY A 509 32.52 26.09 -3.31
N LEU A 510 32.07 24.83 -3.26
CA LEU A 510 31.53 24.11 -4.43
C LEU A 510 30.01 24.29 -4.58
N ASN A 511 29.28 24.31 -3.47
CA ASN A 511 27.83 24.38 -3.40
C ASN A 511 27.39 24.83 -1.99
N ASP A 512 26.41 25.74 -1.90
CA ASP A 512 25.98 26.31 -0.62
C ASP A 512 25.42 25.26 0.36
N GLN A 513 24.73 24.22 -0.13
CA GLN A 513 24.24 23.12 0.72
C GLN A 513 25.41 22.28 1.27
N ILE A 514 26.44 22.04 0.47
CA ILE A 514 27.65 21.32 0.89
C ILE A 514 28.39 22.13 1.97
N ASP A 515 28.54 23.43 1.76
CA ASP A 515 29.18 24.34 2.72
C ASP A 515 28.41 24.36 4.05
N PHE A 516 27.08 24.43 4.00
CA PHE A 516 26.20 24.32 5.17
C PHE A 516 26.37 23.00 5.93
N MET A 517 26.51 21.87 5.22
CA MET A 517 26.68 20.56 5.85
C MET A 517 28.08 20.34 6.43
N ILE A 518 29.12 21.00 5.91
CA ILE A 518 30.50 20.88 6.42
C ILE A 518 30.71 21.76 7.65
N ASP A 519 30.27 23.02 7.61
CA ASP A 519 30.48 23.99 8.68
C ASP A 519 29.23 24.87 8.89
N PRO A 520 28.18 24.32 9.55
CA PRO A 520 26.94 25.04 9.76
C PRO A 520 27.11 26.26 10.69
N GLU A 521 28.14 26.31 11.53
CA GLU A 521 28.38 27.42 12.45
C GLU A 521 28.91 28.67 11.74
N GLN A 522 29.77 28.50 10.74
CA GLN A 522 30.30 29.61 9.94
C GLN A 522 29.53 29.88 8.64
N PHE A 523 28.45 29.12 8.39
CA PHE A 523 27.66 29.24 7.16
C PHE A 523 26.91 30.58 7.03
N ASN A 524 26.86 31.12 5.81
CA ASN A 524 26.06 32.31 5.52
C ASN A 524 24.56 31.95 5.36
N TYR A 525 23.78 32.11 6.43
CA TYR A 525 22.34 31.83 6.45
C TYR A 525 21.50 32.68 5.49
N SER A 526 22.04 33.71 4.83
CA SER A 526 21.31 34.37 3.73
C SER A 526 21.09 33.40 2.56
N LEU A 527 21.99 32.44 2.35
CA LEU A 527 21.95 31.43 1.28
C LEU A 527 21.18 30.16 1.68
N PHE A 528 20.82 30.01 2.95
CA PHE A 528 20.11 28.84 3.46
C PHE A 528 18.71 28.69 2.83
N GLN A 529 18.41 27.48 2.35
CA GLN A 529 17.10 27.07 1.86
C GLN A 529 16.46 26.06 2.83
N VAL A 530 15.18 26.28 3.15
CA VAL A 530 14.43 25.42 4.09
C VAL A 530 14.23 24.01 3.52
N GLU A 531 14.29 23.87 2.21
CA GLU A 531 14.12 22.60 1.50
C GLU A 531 15.23 21.60 1.85
N TRP A 532 16.42 22.08 2.25
CA TRP A 532 17.57 21.22 2.53
C TRP A 532 17.38 20.31 3.76
N ILE A 533 16.53 20.72 4.70
CA ILE A 533 16.27 19.96 5.94
C ILE A 533 15.11 18.96 5.81
N PHE A 534 14.34 18.99 4.72
CA PHE A 534 13.24 18.03 4.52
C PHE A 534 13.73 16.59 4.47
N SER A 535 14.87 16.38 3.84
CA SER A 535 15.49 15.07 3.66
C SER A 535 16.57 14.77 4.70
N SER A 536 16.66 15.57 5.77
CA SER A 536 17.65 15.35 6.81
C SER A 536 17.26 14.21 7.75
N SER A 537 18.26 13.40 8.12
CA SER A 537 18.10 12.33 9.10
C SER A 537 17.87 12.90 10.51
N LYS A 538 17.38 12.06 11.43
CA LYS A 538 17.25 12.42 12.85
C LYS A 538 18.57 12.92 13.43
N HIS A 539 19.67 12.22 13.16
CA HIS A 539 20.99 12.58 13.65
C HIS A 539 21.47 13.93 13.09
N GLU A 540 21.25 14.21 11.81
CA GLU A 540 21.56 15.53 11.23
C GLU A 540 20.79 16.65 11.92
N LEU A 541 19.48 16.46 12.13
CA LEU A 541 18.63 17.45 12.78
C LEU A 541 19.02 17.67 14.25
N GLU A 542 19.39 16.61 14.97
CA GLU A 542 19.91 16.68 16.34
C GLU A 542 21.27 17.41 16.38
N SER A 543 22.19 17.10 15.47
CA SER A 543 23.47 17.81 15.33
C SER A 543 23.27 19.31 15.11
N LEU A 544 22.37 19.69 14.21
CA LEU A 544 22.05 21.10 13.93
C LEU A 544 21.35 21.79 15.10
N ALA A 545 20.44 21.09 15.79
CA ALA A 545 19.70 21.63 16.93
C ALA A 545 20.59 21.88 18.15
N ASN A 546 21.64 21.07 18.34
CA ASN A 546 22.59 21.22 19.44
C ASN A 546 23.50 22.44 19.29
N LEU A 547 23.56 23.05 18.11
CA LEU A 547 24.35 24.25 17.83
C LEU A 547 23.48 25.50 18.03
N ASN A 548 23.65 26.20 19.16
CA ASN A 548 22.75 27.30 19.58
C ASN A 548 22.48 28.39 18.50
N ASN A 549 23.52 28.84 17.79
CA ASN A 549 23.38 29.89 16.78
C ASN A 549 22.75 29.36 15.47
N VAL A 550 23.08 28.13 15.11
CA VAL A 550 22.55 27.40 13.95
C VAL A 550 21.06 27.14 14.16
N SER A 551 20.70 26.55 15.30
CA SER A 551 19.33 26.25 15.71
C SER A 551 18.41 27.48 15.63
N LYS A 552 18.84 28.63 16.18
CA LYS A 552 18.10 29.89 16.09
C LYS A 552 17.90 30.36 14.64
N SER A 553 18.95 30.27 13.82
CA SER A 553 18.92 30.73 12.43
C SER A 553 18.00 29.84 11.58
N ILE A 554 18.07 28.53 11.74
CA ILE A 554 17.18 27.56 11.07
C ILE A 554 15.74 27.76 11.51
N LYS A 555 15.48 27.86 12.82
CA LYS A 555 14.14 28.12 13.39
C LYS A 555 13.49 29.34 12.77
N GLN A 556 14.23 30.46 12.69
CA GLN A 556 13.72 31.69 12.10
C GLN A 556 13.43 31.54 10.61
N LYS A 557 14.27 30.81 9.86
CA LYS A 557 14.05 30.53 8.44
C LYS A 557 12.80 29.68 8.21
N ILE A 558 12.60 28.63 9.00
CA ILE A 558 11.40 27.78 8.92
C ILE A 558 10.13 28.60 9.20
N ILE A 559 10.10 29.37 10.29
CA ILE A 559 8.95 30.20 10.67
C ILE A 559 8.61 31.21 9.57
N ASN A 560 9.63 31.94 9.08
CA ASN A 560 9.42 32.90 8.00
C ASN A 560 8.86 32.21 6.75
N SER A 561 9.40 31.04 6.40
CA SER A 561 8.94 30.28 5.23
C SER A 561 7.49 29.82 5.36
N LEU A 562 7.10 29.31 6.53
CA LEU A 562 5.72 28.90 6.81
C LEU A 562 4.73 30.07 6.73
N MET A 563 5.18 31.30 7.03
CA MET A 563 4.35 32.50 6.96
C MET A 563 4.27 33.10 5.55
N THR A 564 5.30 32.92 4.71
CA THR A 564 5.40 33.57 3.39
C THR A 564 5.10 32.65 2.21
N ASN A 565 5.32 31.35 2.35
CA ASN A 565 5.24 30.40 1.24
C ASN A 565 3.98 29.54 1.34
N ASN A 566 3.38 29.25 0.19
CA ASN A 566 2.28 28.29 0.08
C ASN A 566 2.83 26.86 -0.08
N TYR A 567 3.16 26.22 1.04
CA TYR A 567 3.50 24.80 1.05
C TYR A 567 2.25 23.94 0.81
N ASN A 568 2.44 22.75 0.24
CA ASN A 568 1.38 21.74 0.26
C ASN A 568 1.20 21.20 1.70
N SER A 569 0.06 20.57 1.97
CA SER A 569 -0.28 20.08 3.32
C SER A 569 0.76 19.12 3.92
N HIS A 570 1.47 18.35 3.09
CA HIS A 570 2.49 17.40 3.52
C HIS A 570 3.77 18.11 4.00
N ASP A 571 4.28 19.03 3.19
CA ASP A 571 5.50 19.78 3.49
C ASP A 571 5.28 20.72 4.68
N GLU A 572 4.09 21.32 4.78
CA GLU A 572 3.73 22.16 5.93
C GLU A 572 3.75 21.36 7.24
N LEU A 573 3.09 20.20 7.27
CA LEU A 573 3.13 19.28 8.42
C LEU A 573 4.57 18.87 8.76
N ARG A 574 5.37 18.53 7.75
CA ARG A 574 6.74 18.10 7.95
C ARG A 574 7.60 19.19 8.58
N LEU A 575 7.43 20.44 8.16
CA LEU A 575 8.12 21.58 8.79
C LEU A 575 7.68 21.77 10.24
N TYR A 576 6.38 21.66 10.54
CA TYR A 576 5.91 21.71 11.93
C TYR A 576 6.49 20.60 12.80
N GLU A 577 6.56 19.37 12.29
CA GLU A 577 7.18 18.24 12.99
C GLU A 577 8.66 18.52 13.30
N ILE A 578 9.42 18.98 12.31
CA ILE A 578 10.86 19.28 12.48
C ILE A 578 11.04 20.41 13.50
N LEU A 579 10.26 21.49 13.37
CA LEU A 579 10.31 22.65 14.25
C LEU A 579 10.01 22.23 15.70
N ASN A 580 8.94 21.46 15.93
CA ASN A 580 8.52 21.05 17.27
C ASN A 580 9.47 20.05 17.91
N LYS A 581 9.94 19.07 17.12
CA LYS A 581 10.73 17.96 17.64
C LYS A 581 12.19 18.34 17.91
N TYR A 582 12.79 19.18 17.07
CA TYR A 582 14.22 19.47 17.13
C TYR A 582 14.54 20.92 17.48
N PHE A 583 13.75 21.90 17.04
CA PHE A 583 14.09 23.33 17.15
C PHE A 583 13.12 24.13 18.06
N SER A 584 12.36 23.46 18.93
CA SER A 584 11.36 24.09 19.81
C SER A 584 11.97 24.78 21.02
N ARG A 585 13.06 24.21 21.56
CA ARG A 585 13.94 24.82 22.57
C ARG A 585 14.76 25.95 21.95
#